data_AF-A0A0M3UA72-F1
#
_entry.id   AF-A0A0M3UA72-F1
#
_cell.length_a   1.000
_cell.length_b   1.000
_cell.length_c   1.000
_cell.angle_alpha   90.00
_cell.angle_beta   90.00
_cell.angle_gamma   90.00
#
_symmetry.space_group_name_H-M   'P 1'
#
loop_
_entity.id
_entity.type
_entity.pdbx_description
1 polymer ?
#
loop_
_entity_poly.entity_id
_entity_poly.type
_entity_poly.pdbx_seq_one_letter_code
_entity_poly.pdbx_strand_id
1 'polypeptide(L)' 'MDHHEKMRIRAAAFRATRIYPGPVGELISRELLGWEDFGYRLGGNRMVLNLVDHVMKAVPPERATRSDAA' A
#
# COMPACT_ATOMS: atom_id res chain seq x y z
N MET A 1 -6.11 15.58 -6.92
CA MET A 1 -6.28 14.44 -6.00
C MET A 1 -7.04 14.94 -4.79
N ASP A 2 -8.11 14.25 -4.41
CA ASP A 2 -8.91 14.64 -3.25
C ASP A 2 -8.24 14.24 -1.92
N HIS A 3 -8.76 14.76 -0.80
CA HIS A 3 -8.22 14.47 0.53
C HIS A 3 -8.38 13.00 0.96
N HIS A 4 -9.51 12.37 0.65
CA HIS A 4 -9.77 10.95 0.92
C HIS A 4 -8.82 10.04 0.14
N GLU A 5 -8.50 10.38 -1.11
CA GLU A 5 -7.58 9.63 -1.95
C GLU A 5 -6.15 9.69 -1.37
N LYS A 6 -5.71 10.88 -0.93
CA LYS A 6 -4.45 11.05 -0.16
C LYS A 6 -4.42 10.21 1.12
N MET A 7 -5.50 10.26 1.91
CA MET A 7 -5.59 9.47 3.13
C MET A 7 -5.54 7.96 2.85
N ARG A 8 -6.20 7.50 1.76
CA ARG A 8 -6.19 6.10 1.35
C ARG A 8 -4.78 5.64 0.94
N ILE A 9 -4.05 6.44 0.18
CA ILE A 9 -2.66 6.14 -0.21
C ILE A 9 -1.76 6.06 1.02
N ARG A 10 -1.88 7.02 1.94
CA ARG A 10 -1.11 7.03 3.19
C ARG A 10 -1.42 5.81 4.07
N ALA A 11 -2.70 5.44 4.17
CA ALA A 11 -3.10 4.23 4.88
C ALA A 11 -2.52 2.96 4.24
N ALA A 12 -2.50 2.88 2.91
CA ALA A 12 -1.87 1.77 2.19
C ALA A 12 -0.35 1.74 2.44
N ALA A 13 0.34 2.88 2.45
CA ALA A 13 1.78 2.95 2.75
C ALA A 13 2.10 2.35 4.12
N PHE A 14 1.37 2.76 5.17
CA PHE A 14 1.55 2.19 6.51
C PHE A 14 1.16 0.70 6.59
N ARG A 15 0.15 0.28 5.85
CA ARG A 15 -0.28 -1.12 5.80
C ARG A 15 0.75 -2.02 5.10
N ALA A 16 1.46 -1.51 4.10
CA ALA A 16 2.37 -2.29 3.27
C ALA A 16 3.44 -3.04 4.07
N THR A 17 3.98 -2.42 5.13
CA THR A 17 5.00 -3.04 6.00
C THR A 17 4.50 -4.25 6.79
N ARG A 18 3.17 -4.36 6.97
CA ARG A 18 2.52 -5.50 7.60
C ARG A 18 2.13 -6.61 6.63
N ILE A 19 1.92 -6.26 5.36
CA ILE A 19 1.61 -7.22 4.29
C ILE A 19 2.89 -7.84 3.74
N TYR A 20 3.95 -7.05 3.59
CA TYR A 20 5.26 -7.47 3.12
C TYR A 20 6.32 -7.16 4.18
N PRO A 21 6.55 -8.05 5.16
CA PRO A 21 7.60 -7.84 6.14
C PRO A 21 8.98 -7.71 5.48
N GLY A 22 9.81 -6.79 5.99
CA GLY A 22 11.16 -6.56 5.50
C GLY A 22 11.28 -5.51 4.39
N PRO A 23 12.41 -5.50 3.65
CA PRO A 23 12.76 -4.39 2.74
C PRO A 23 11.73 -4.12 1.63
N VAL A 24 10.97 -5.14 1.21
CA VAL A 24 9.95 -4.98 0.16
C VAL A 24 8.78 -4.11 0.63
N GLY A 25 8.28 -4.31 1.86
CA GLY A 25 7.20 -3.46 2.40
C GLY A 25 7.66 -2.04 2.67
N GLU A 26 8.93 -1.87 3.06
CA GLU A 26 9.53 -0.55 3.22
C GLU A 26 9.62 0.19 1.87
N LEU A 27 10.08 -0.49 0.82
CA LEU A 27 10.13 0.07 -0.54
C LEU A 27 8.74 0.52 -1.01
N ILE A 28 7.71 -0.34 -0.84
CA ILE A 28 6.33 -0.01 -1.21
C ILE A 28 5.83 1.20 -0.42
N SER A 29 6.09 1.25 0.89
CA SER A 29 5.69 2.38 1.73
C SER A 29 6.31 3.69 1.25
N ARG A 30 7.62 3.70 0.99
CA ARG A 30 8.35 4.88 0.49
C ARG A 30 7.82 5.36 -0.86
N GLU A 31 7.54 4.44 -1.78
CA GLU A 31 6.98 4.76 -3.09
C GLU A 31 5.59 5.41 -2.96
N LEU A 32 4.69 4.85 -2.15
CA LEU A 32 3.34 5.39 -1.96
C LEU A 32 3.36 6.78 -1.31
N LEU A 33 4.26 7.02 -0.35
CA LEU A 33 4.43 8.34 0.26
C LEU A 33 5.03 9.35 -0.73
N GLY A 34 6.09 8.98 -1.45
CA GLY A 34 6.70 9.84 -2.47
C GLY A 34 5.73 10.18 -3.61
N TRP A 35 4.87 9.23 -3.98
CA TRP A 35 3.84 9.47 -4.99
C TRP A 35 2.74 10.42 -4.49
N GLU A 36 2.33 10.30 -3.22
CA GLU A 36 1.37 11.22 -2.59
C GLU A 36 1.90 12.66 -2.52
N ASP A 37 3.19 12.82 -2.22
CA ASP A 37 3.82 14.13 -2.12
C ASP A 37 3.95 14.81 -3.50
N PHE A 38 4.41 14.09 -4.52
CA PHE A 38 4.77 14.68 -5.81
C PHE A 38 4.39 13.86 -7.05
N GLY A 39 4.37 12.53 -6.97
CA GLY A 39 4.23 11.65 -8.13
C GLY A 39 2.94 11.82 -8.93
N TYR A 40 1.83 12.18 -8.29
CA TYR A 40 0.55 12.45 -9.00
C TYR A 40 0.65 13.61 -10.01
N ARG A 41 1.64 14.49 -9.88
CA ARG A 41 1.87 15.62 -10.79
C ARG A 41 2.53 15.20 -12.11
N LEU A 42 3.13 14.01 -12.14
CA LEU A 42 3.90 13.50 -13.28
C LEU A 42 3.06 12.62 -14.23
N GLY A 43 1.78 12.38 -13.90
CA GLY A 43 0.90 11.47 -14.65
C GLY A 43 1.17 10.00 -14.35
N GLY A 44 0.42 9.10 -15.00
CA GLY A 44 0.66 7.65 -14.89
C GLY A 44 0.32 7.03 -13.52
N ASN A 45 -0.89 7.25 -13.01
CA ASN A 45 -1.30 6.79 -11.68
C ASN A 45 -1.75 5.32 -11.58
N ARG A 46 -1.98 4.64 -12.71
CA ARG A 46 -2.62 3.31 -12.73
C ARG A 46 -1.89 2.27 -11.90
N MET A 47 -0.55 2.23 -11.98
CA MET A 47 0.24 1.27 -11.20
C MET A 47 0.12 1.54 -9.70
N VAL A 48 0.21 2.81 -9.28
CA VAL A 48 0.10 3.19 -7.86
C VAL A 48 -1.28 2.88 -7.30
N LEU A 49 -2.34 3.20 -8.05
CA LEU A 49 -3.71 2.90 -7.62
C LEU A 49 -3.95 1.39 -7.53
N ASN A 50 -3.43 0.60 -8.46
CA ASN A 50 -3.48 -0.87 -8.39
C ASN A 50 -2.72 -1.40 -7.17
N LEU A 51 -1.56 -0.82 -6.86
CA LEU A 51 -0.76 -1.20 -5.68
C LEU A 51 -1.48 -0.86 -4.37
N VAL A 52 -2.10 0.31 -4.28
CA VAL A 52 -2.97 0.70 -3.16
C VAL A 52 -4.07 -0.32 -2.97
N ASP A 53 -4.80 -0.67 -4.04
CA ASP A 53 -5.88 -1.64 -3.97
C ASP A 53 -5.39 -3.03 -3.55
N HIS A 54 -4.24 -3.46 -4.06
CA HIS A 54 -3.62 -4.72 -3.70
C HIS A 54 -3.30 -4.78 -2.22
N VAL A 55 -2.59 -3.78 -1.69
CA VAL A 55 -2.21 -3.70 -0.27
C VAL A 55 -3.45 -3.64 0.64
N MET A 56 -4.47 -2.89 0.25
CA MET A 56 -5.68 -2.73 1.05
C MET A 56 -6.52 -4.01 1.11
N LYS A 57 -6.52 -4.82 0.05
CA LYS A 57 -7.24 -6.11 -0.02
C LYS A 57 -6.43 -7.29 0.53
N ALA A 58 -5.10 -7.18 0.61
CA ALA A 58 -4.24 -8.25 1.09
C ALA A 58 -4.46 -8.58 2.58
N VAL A 59 -4.30 -9.86 2.93
CA VAL A 59 -4.37 -10.35 4.31
C VAL A 59 -2.93 -10.52 4.83
N PRO A 60 -2.58 -10.04 6.04
CA PRO A 60 -1.26 -10.25 6.61
C PRO A 60 -0.92 -11.74 6.75
N PRO A 61 0.33 -12.14 6.50
CA PRO A 61 0.74 -13.56 6.52
C PRO A 61 0.45 -14.25 7.85
N GLU A 62 0.62 -13.56 8.99
CA GLU A 62 0.30 -14.11 10.32
C GLU A 62 -1.18 -14.48 10.52
N ARG A 63 -2.10 -13.81 9.80
CA ARG A 63 -3.53 -14.12 9.83
C ARG A 63 -3.92 -15.21 8.84
N ALA A 64 -3.24 -15.29 7.70
CA ALA A 64 -3.49 -16.34 6.72
C ALA A 64 -3.24 -17.73 7.32
N THR A 65 -2.13 -17.91 8.04
CA THR A 65 -1.78 -19.19 8.66
C THR A 65 -2.76 -19.66 9.74
N ARG A 66 -3.47 -18.74 10.42
CA ARG A 66 -4.52 -19.11 11.39
C ARG A 66 -5.85 -19.48 10.75
N SER A 67 -6.14 -18.95 9.57
CA SER A 67 -7.38 -19.25 8.85
C SER A 67 -7.38 -20.65 8.25
N ASP A 68 -6.20 -21.18 7.89
CA ASP A 68 -6.05 -22.53 7.32
C ASP A 68 -6.03 -23.64 8.40
N ALA A 69 -5.96 -23.27 9.68
CA ALA A 69 -5.83 -24.19 10.81
C ALA A 69 -7.13 -24.44 11.59
N ALA A 70 -8.28 -23.93 11.11
CA ALA A 70 -9.60 -24.03 11.72
C ALA A 70 -10.61 -24.65 10.74
#